data_AF-A0A938RVW5-F1
#
_entry.id   AF-A0A938RVW5-F1
#
_cell.length_a   1.000
_cell.length_b   1.000
_cell.length_c   1.000
_cell.angle_alpha   90.00
_cell.angle_beta   90.00
_cell.angle_gamma   90.00
#
_symmetry.space_group_name_H-M   'P 1'
#
loop_
_entity.id
_entity.type
_entity.pdbx_description
1 polymer ?
#
loop_
_entity_poly.entity_id
_entity_poly.type
_entity_poly.pdbx_seq_one_letter_code
_entity_poly.pdbx_strand_id
1 'polypeptide(L)'
;MKIGVAMCAAVLATLAGCGDNTVPGTVVPGSGGANSDASAGSLDGNPFASGDGLQLKLDLPPQDTGPVQGEFGWPCDKTSDCNSGLCVDSSKGKVCSKYCTDDCPKGFACVEQVLPGTTDKAFICASRDKYLCDPCEQSVTCNEPGQSGNVCIKNGLLGSFCGVKCNPKAPDCADGYSCDASTDPETGLSSYQCQPEKNGQCTCSAHAISLGLKTPCVNHNFHGDCSGVRKCTDAGLTACSALVPMAEECNLKDDDCNGKTDDFQAGAKCDLVNEFGTCKGQVKECVEGKPICDGKAAKPEACNGIDDNCDGKTDEGLCEDGDPCTNDTCNTDGSCKHIQLGGMACDDGSICTQTDKCVAGKCMGGKEMNCDDKDPCTTDSCNPIDGCQHKEASDSVCPDDGEACTQDLCKDGKCTHPQASDGTKCAEDGKPCTADICTAGKCTHPQQDGIECTDDGKPCTNDVCTNGICTHTANTGKLCEDGNSCTDKDSCLNGVCKSGKLNLCDDGNPCTKDTCLNNAGCVHDPNGGNGLPCKAPSGDCPLGVCSGGACFSSPNQPCTYKYDGGICNQDLDIPGTCSASGKCAANKNAVPGKVSCTVPCKSVCIACSIAGLPIQLCLDGVFGF
;
A
#
# COMPACT_ATOMS: atom_id res chain seq x y z
N MET A 1 43.29 27.38 -13.17
CA MET A 1 43.47 27.70 -14.60
C MET A 1 42.10 27.61 -15.29
N LYS A 2 41.58 28.76 -15.77
CA LYS A 2 40.40 29.05 -16.66
C LYS A 2 39.04 28.47 -16.23
N ILE A 3 37.99 29.18 -15.79
CA ILE A 3 37.32 30.49 -16.08
C ILE A 3 36.54 30.57 -17.43
N GLY A 4 35.22 30.88 -17.33
CA GLY A 4 34.33 31.52 -18.34
C GLY A 4 32.95 30.83 -18.41
N VAL A 5 31.82 31.33 -17.87
CA VAL A 5 30.99 32.53 -18.15
C VAL A 5 30.41 32.59 -19.57
N ALA A 6 29.06 32.52 -19.74
CA ALA A 6 28.20 33.57 -20.33
C ALA A 6 26.78 33.08 -20.75
N MET A 7 25.82 34.02 -20.63
CA MET A 7 24.38 34.00 -20.90
C MET A 7 23.97 34.19 -22.39
N CYS A 8 22.64 34.20 -22.63
CA CYS A 8 21.80 34.66 -23.78
C CYS A 8 21.33 33.56 -24.75
N ALA A 9 20.09 33.51 -25.27
CA ALA A 9 18.86 34.31 -25.15
C ALA A 9 17.65 33.49 -25.66
N ALA A 10 16.45 34.02 -25.41
CA ALA A 10 15.12 33.44 -25.65
C ALA A 10 14.67 33.28 -27.11
N VAL A 11 13.74 32.35 -27.37
CA VAL A 11 12.67 32.44 -28.38
C VAL A 11 11.39 31.76 -27.88
N LEU A 12 10.27 32.49 -27.96
CA LEU A 12 8.88 32.11 -27.69
C LEU A 12 8.26 31.22 -28.79
N ALA A 13 7.33 30.34 -28.41
CA ALA A 13 6.03 30.06 -29.09
C ALA A 13 5.22 29.04 -28.23
N THR A 14 4.28 29.45 -27.39
CA THR A 14 2.81 29.56 -27.61
C THR A 14 2.12 28.31 -28.17
N LEU A 15 1.23 27.70 -27.35
CA LEU A 15 -0.19 27.36 -27.59
C LEU A 15 -0.67 26.56 -26.36
N ALA A 16 -1.46 27.16 -25.45
CA ALA A 16 -2.93 27.21 -25.45
C ALA A 16 -3.55 25.80 -25.33
N GLY A 17 -4.43 25.50 -24.39
CA GLY A 17 -5.19 26.30 -23.42
C GLY A 17 -6.30 25.39 -22.93
N CYS A 18 -6.52 25.36 -21.61
CA CYS A 18 -7.65 24.65 -20.99
C CYS A 18 -8.97 25.35 -21.33
N GLY A 19 -10.02 24.55 -21.55
CA GLY A 19 -11.40 25.01 -21.67
C GLY A 19 -12.35 23.94 -21.14
N ASP A 20 -13.06 24.30 -20.08
CA ASP A 20 -14.16 23.60 -19.39
C ASP A 20 -15.33 23.20 -20.29
N ASN A 21 -16.05 22.13 -19.89
CA ASN A 21 -17.51 22.03 -19.99
C ASN A 21 -18.09 20.87 -19.11
N THR A 22 -18.70 21.26 -17.99
CA THR A 22 -20.04 20.89 -17.45
C THR A 22 -20.98 20.04 -18.35
N VAL A 23 -21.85 19.08 -17.96
CA VAL A 23 -22.34 18.31 -16.76
C VAL A 23 -23.20 17.10 -17.33
N PRO A 24 -24.09 16.35 -16.61
CA PRO A 24 -24.00 15.38 -15.49
C PRO A 24 -24.56 13.96 -15.80
N GLY A 25 -24.33 13.00 -14.87
CA GLY A 25 -25.41 12.16 -14.32
C GLY A 25 -25.49 10.68 -14.73
N THR A 26 -25.07 9.79 -13.83
CA THR A 26 -25.52 8.39 -13.78
C THR A 26 -25.84 8.00 -12.33
N VAL A 27 -27.03 7.45 -12.12
CA VAL A 27 -27.55 6.96 -10.83
C VAL A 27 -27.85 5.46 -10.93
N VAL A 28 -27.55 4.75 -9.86
CA VAL A 28 -27.80 3.31 -9.59
C VAL A 28 -29.07 3.19 -8.73
N PRO A 29 -29.88 2.11 -8.80
CA PRO A 29 -31.24 2.09 -8.27
C PRO A 29 -31.33 1.63 -6.80
N GLY A 30 -32.38 2.11 -6.12
CA GLY A 30 -32.79 1.71 -4.77
C GLY A 30 -34.31 1.77 -4.64
N SER A 31 -34.84 0.81 -3.88
CA SER A 31 -36.20 0.27 -3.82
C SER A 31 -37.18 1.00 -2.87
N GLY A 32 -38.48 0.68 -3.03
CA GLY A 32 -39.59 0.97 -2.09
C GLY A 32 -40.38 2.23 -2.49
N GLY A 33 -41.72 2.31 -2.50
CA GLY A 33 -42.79 1.48 -1.96
C GLY A 33 -44.03 2.38 -1.78
N ALA A 34 -45.13 1.98 -2.41
CA ALA A 34 -46.55 2.23 -2.10
C ALA A 34 -47.11 3.61 -1.63
N ASN A 35 -48.14 4.03 -2.38
CA ASN A 35 -49.52 4.40 -1.97
C ASN A 35 -50.00 5.83 -1.69
N SER A 36 -51.22 6.03 -2.23
CA SER A 36 -52.41 6.78 -1.75
C SER A 36 -52.58 8.28 -2.03
N ASP A 37 -53.62 8.53 -2.84
CA ASP A 37 -54.80 9.36 -2.60
C ASP A 37 -54.78 10.91 -2.66
N ALA A 38 -55.49 11.38 -3.70
CA ALA A 38 -56.73 12.17 -3.62
C ALA A 38 -56.72 13.70 -3.34
N SER A 39 -57.36 14.38 -4.30
CA SER A 39 -58.40 15.41 -4.14
C SER A 39 -58.04 16.90 -3.99
N ALA A 40 -58.38 17.62 -5.07
CA ALA A 40 -59.25 18.80 -5.17
C ALA A 40 -58.98 20.08 -4.35
N GLY A 41 -58.93 21.21 -5.08
CA GLY A 41 -59.06 22.56 -4.54
C GLY A 41 -59.23 23.60 -5.65
N SER A 42 -60.49 23.93 -5.96
CA SER A 42 -60.92 25.09 -6.74
C SER A 42 -60.47 26.41 -6.08
N LEU A 43 -60.30 27.50 -6.85
CA LEU A 43 -60.91 28.82 -6.64
C LEU A 43 -60.40 29.86 -7.66
N ASP A 44 -61.36 30.36 -8.45
CA ASP A 44 -61.60 31.71 -8.97
C ASP A 44 -60.49 32.77 -9.11
N GLY A 45 -60.56 33.50 -10.24
CA GLY A 45 -60.43 34.97 -10.20
C GLY A 45 -59.48 35.60 -11.22
N ASN A 46 -59.99 35.86 -12.43
CA ASN A 46 -59.41 36.82 -13.36
C ASN A 46 -60.15 38.17 -13.22
N PRO A 47 -59.48 39.33 -13.39
CA PRO A 47 -60.20 40.53 -13.83
C PRO A 47 -59.56 41.27 -15.03
N PHE A 48 -60.46 41.67 -15.94
CA PHE A 48 -60.51 42.88 -16.80
C PHE A 48 -59.40 43.12 -17.86
N ALA A 49 -59.74 43.07 -19.17
CA ALA A 49 -60.31 44.13 -20.05
C ALA A 49 -59.18 45.01 -20.66
N SER A 50 -59.13 45.43 -21.93
CA SER A 50 -60.05 45.67 -23.06
C SER A 50 -59.19 45.47 -24.35
N GLY A 51 -59.62 45.28 -25.59
CA GLY A 51 -60.81 45.65 -26.35
C GLY A 51 -60.31 46.22 -27.69
N ASP A 52 -60.78 45.68 -28.83
CA ASP A 52 -61.09 46.45 -30.05
C ASP A 52 -61.72 45.53 -31.10
N GLY A 53 -62.85 45.96 -31.64
CA GLY A 53 -63.76 45.14 -32.43
C GLY A 53 -63.68 45.35 -33.94
N LEU A 54 -64.23 44.38 -34.66
CA LEU A 54 -64.95 44.62 -35.92
C LEU A 54 -66.03 43.54 -36.06
N GLN A 55 -67.29 43.94 -35.94
CA GLN A 55 -68.45 43.07 -36.00
C GLN A 55 -68.88 42.85 -37.46
N LEU A 56 -68.74 41.62 -37.94
CA LEU A 56 -69.44 41.14 -39.13
C LEU A 56 -70.75 40.50 -38.64
N LYS A 57 -71.87 41.16 -38.91
CA LYS A 57 -73.21 40.68 -38.60
C LYS A 57 -73.55 39.55 -39.57
N LEU A 58 -73.27 38.31 -39.18
CA LEU A 58 -73.76 37.11 -39.83
C LEU A 58 -74.99 36.66 -39.03
N ASP A 59 -76.18 36.75 -39.62
CA ASP A 59 -77.39 36.17 -39.05
C ASP A 59 -77.21 34.65 -38.98
N LEU A 60 -76.68 34.18 -37.84
CA LEU A 60 -76.62 32.76 -37.50
C LEU A 60 -78.05 32.28 -37.25
N PRO A 61 -78.46 31.12 -37.80
CA PRO A 61 -79.70 30.46 -37.40
C PRO A 61 -79.66 30.19 -35.88
N PRO A 62 -80.82 30.11 -35.19
CA PRO A 62 -80.86 29.97 -33.75
C PRO A 62 -79.99 28.79 -33.32
N GLN A 63 -79.12 29.04 -32.34
CA GLN A 63 -78.37 27.96 -31.71
C GLN A 63 -79.37 27.00 -31.10
N ASP A 64 -79.27 25.74 -31.51
CA ASP A 64 -79.99 24.61 -30.96
C ASP A 64 -79.57 24.46 -29.48
N THR A 65 -80.28 25.15 -28.61
CA THR A 65 -80.21 24.89 -27.18
C THR A 65 -80.76 23.48 -27.02
N GLY A 66 -79.92 22.53 -26.59
CA GLY A 66 -80.33 21.15 -26.36
C GLY A 66 -81.61 21.03 -25.52
N PRO A 67 -82.19 19.83 -25.39
CA PRO A 67 -83.53 19.64 -24.83
C PRO A 67 -83.68 20.34 -23.47
N VAL A 68 -84.86 20.84 -23.14
CA VAL A 68 -85.10 21.44 -21.82
C VAL A 68 -85.16 20.32 -20.76
N GLN A 69 -84.82 20.63 -19.51
CA GLN A 69 -84.82 19.65 -18.42
C GLN A 69 -86.13 18.84 -18.36
N GLY A 70 -86.00 17.51 -18.46
CA GLY A 70 -87.09 16.55 -18.40
C GLY A 70 -87.89 16.36 -19.71
N GLU A 71 -87.56 17.09 -20.77
CA GLU A 71 -88.14 16.87 -22.11
C GLU A 71 -87.47 15.71 -22.85
N PHE A 72 -88.04 15.34 -24.00
CA PHE A 72 -87.53 14.25 -24.83
C PHE A 72 -86.05 14.47 -25.18
N GLY A 73 -85.21 13.46 -24.94
CA GLY A 73 -83.77 13.51 -25.16
C GLY A 73 -82.95 14.07 -23.99
N TRP A 74 -83.57 14.56 -22.90
CA TRP A 74 -82.85 15.01 -21.71
C TRP A 74 -82.24 13.82 -20.93
N PRO A 75 -80.99 13.89 -20.43
CA PRO A 75 -80.40 12.82 -19.61
C PRO A 75 -81.20 12.55 -18.34
N CYS A 76 -81.36 11.27 -17.96
CA CYS A 76 -82.13 10.86 -16.77
C CYS A 76 -81.47 9.69 -16.04
N ASP A 77 -81.65 9.62 -14.72
CA ASP A 77 -81.22 8.46 -13.92
C ASP A 77 -82.42 7.57 -13.53
N LYS A 78 -83.58 8.20 -13.32
CA LYS A 78 -84.85 7.58 -12.93
C LYS A 78 -86.02 8.14 -13.72
N THR A 79 -87.12 7.39 -13.75
CA THR A 79 -88.33 7.76 -14.49
C THR A 79 -88.93 9.10 -14.07
N SER A 80 -88.74 9.53 -12.82
CA SER A 80 -89.23 10.82 -12.31
C SER A 80 -88.49 12.05 -12.87
N ASP A 81 -87.33 11.85 -13.48
CA ASP A 81 -86.54 12.95 -14.07
C ASP A 81 -87.13 13.41 -15.41
N CYS A 82 -88.05 12.61 -15.97
CA CYS A 82 -88.69 12.82 -17.26
C CYS A 82 -90.14 13.24 -17.09
N ASN A 83 -90.55 14.30 -17.79
CA ASN A 83 -91.93 14.79 -17.77
C ASN A 83 -92.93 13.74 -18.27
N SER A 84 -92.47 12.80 -19.10
CA SER A 84 -93.22 11.67 -19.61
C SER A 84 -93.30 10.47 -18.65
N GLY A 85 -92.50 10.44 -17.59
CA GLY A 85 -92.31 9.27 -16.74
C GLY A 85 -91.47 8.15 -17.38
N LEU A 86 -90.85 8.38 -18.56
CA LEU A 86 -90.11 7.36 -19.30
C LEU A 86 -88.62 7.72 -19.40
N CYS A 87 -87.77 6.92 -18.76
CA CYS A 87 -86.32 7.01 -18.86
C CYS A 87 -85.79 5.73 -19.53
N VAL A 88 -85.28 5.84 -20.77
CA VAL A 88 -84.89 4.70 -21.61
C VAL A 88 -83.40 4.72 -21.92
N ASP A 89 -82.80 3.55 -22.12
CA ASP A 89 -81.39 3.44 -22.49
C ASP A 89 -81.14 3.91 -23.93
N SER A 90 -80.00 4.58 -24.15
CA SER A 90 -79.46 4.94 -25.47
C SER A 90 -77.93 4.78 -25.48
N SER A 91 -77.30 4.87 -26.66
CA SER A 91 -75.83 4.89 -26.78
C SER A 91 -75.15 6.02 -25.99
N LYS A 92 -75.87 7.13 -25.75
CA LYS A 92 -75.38 8.30 -25.00
C LYS A 92 -75.72 8.23 -23.50
N GLY A 93 -76.20 7.08 -23.01
CA GLY A 93 -76.72 6.91 -21.66
C GLY A 93 -78.24 6.96 -21.60
N LYS A 94 -78.80 7.03 -20.40
CA LYS A 94 -80.25 7.05 -20.20
C LYS A 94 -80.83 8.43 -20.53
N VAL A 95 -81.88 8.45 -21.35
CA VAL A 95 -82.53 9.68 -21.82
C VAL A 95 -84.05 9.61 -21.68
N CYS A 96 -84.67 10.77 -21.47
CA CYS A 96 -86.10 10.90 -21.39
C CYS A 96 -86.76 10.62 -22.74
N SER A 97 -87.81 9.79 -22.72
CA SER A 97 -88.54 9.37 -23.92
C SER A 97 -90.01 9.78 -23.86
N LYS A 98 -90.82 9.36 -24.83
CA LYS A 98 -92.27 9.57 -24.90
C LYS A 98 -92.98 8.32 -25.41
N TYR A 99 -94.27 8.24 -25.14
CA TYR A 99 -95.16 7.27 -25.77
C TYR A 99 -95.33 7.60 -27.27
N CYS A 100 -95.58 6.58 -28.08
CA CYS A 100 -95.73 6.71 -29.53
C CYS A 100 -96.86 5.83 -30.05
N THR A 101 -97.42 6.23 -31.19
CA THR A 101 -98.38 5.41 -31.95
C THR A 101 -97.75 4.87 -33.22
N ASP A 102 -96.98 5.68 -33.96
CA ASP A 102 -96.22 5.25 -35.15
C ASP A 102 -94.91 6.05 -35.36
N ASP A 103 -94.92 7.38 -35.22
CA ASP A 103 -93.74 8.23 -35.47
C ASP A 103 -92.97 8.64 -34.20
N CYS A 104 -91.65 8.40 -34.22
CA CYS A 104 -90.69 8.84 -33.20
C CYS A 104 -89.66 9.82 -33.80
N PRO A 105 -89.06 10.71 -33.00
CA PRO A 105 -87.96 11.57 -33.44
C PRO A 105 -86.77 10.76 -34.00
N LYS A 106 -85.93 11.39 -34.84
CA LYS A 106 -84.76 10.76 -35.48
C LYS A 106 -83.90 10.05 -34.43
N GLY A 107 -83.46 8.81 -34.74
CA GLY A 107 -82.70 7.96 -33.82
C GLY A 107 -83.54 7.12 -32.83
N PHE A 108 -84.88 7.22 -32.88
CA PHE A 108 -85.78 6.42 -32.03
C PHE A 108 -86.79 5.62 -32.85
N ALA A 109 -87.11 4.41 -32.39
CA ALA A 109 -88.13 3.55 -32.95
C ALA A 109 -89.33 3.47 -32.01
N CYS A 110 -90.54 3.49 -32.57
CA CYS A 110 -91.71 3.14 -31.79
C CYS A 110 -91.73 1.63 -31.58
N VAL A 111 -91.49 1.20 -30.34
CA VAL A 111 -91.43 -0.22 -29.97
C VAL A 111 -92.36 -0.51 -28.81
N GLU A 112 -92.95 -1.70 -28.83
CA GLU A 112 -93.72 -2.20 -27.71
C GLU A 112 -92.76 -2.69 -26.62
N GLN A 113 -92.76 -2.04 -25.47
CA GLN A 113 -91.89 -2.39 -24.34
C GLN A 113 -92.73 -2.52 -23.06
N VAL A 114 -92.27 -3.36 -22.13
CA VAL A 114 -92.86 -3.45 -20.79
C VAL A 114 -92.44 -2.22 -19.99
N LEU A 115 -93.40 -1.52 -19.40
CA LEU A 115 -93.09 -0.29 -18.66
C LEU A 115 -92.26 -0.61 -17.40
N PRO A 116 -91.27 0.24 -17.05
CA PRO A 116 -90.42 0.01 -15.89
C PRO A 116 -91.24 -0.14 -14.60
N GLY A 117 -91.15 -1.30 -13.95
CA GLY A 117 -91.86 -1.58 -12.70
C GLY A 117 -93.31 -2.04 -12.84
N THR A 118 -93.79 -2.33 -14.06
CA THR A 118 -95.14 -2.89 -14.31
C THR A 118 -95.08 -4.13 -15.19
N THR A 119 -96.21 -4.80 -15.39
CA THR A 119 -96.39 -5.87 -16.41
C THR A 119 -97.05 -5.35 -17.69
N ASP A 120 -97.40 -4.06 -17.71
CA ASP A 120 -98.15 -3.45 -18.80
C ASP A 120 -97.20 -3.08 -19.94
N LYS A 121 -97.64 -3.41 -21.16
CA LYS A 121 -96.93 -3.06 -22.38
C LYS A 121 -97.44 -1.74 -22.92
N ALA A 122 -96.53 -0.88 -23.36
CA ALA A 122 -96.87 0.34 -24.07
C ALA A 122 -95.91 0.56 -25.23
N PHE A 123 -96.40 1.25 -26.26
CA PHE A 123 -95.57 1.73 -27.35
C PHE A 123 -94.84 2.99 -26.91
N ILE A 124 -93.51 2.91 -26.83
CA ILE A 124 -92.63 4.02 -26.44
C ILE A 124 -91.54 4.20 -27.49
N CYS A 125 -91.00 5.42 -27.58
CA CYS A 125 -89.84 5.68 -28.42
C CYS A 125 -88.58 5.12 -27.75
N ALA A 126 -88.13 3.92 -28.11
CA ALA A 126 -86.82 3.44 -27.66
C ALA A 126 -85.72 3.91 -28.62
N SER A 127 -84.53 4.18 -28.10
CA SER A 127 -83.39 4.56 -28.93
C SER A 127 -83.04 3.39 -29.85
N ARG A 128 -82.96 3.66 -31.16
CA ARG A 128 -82.42 2.69 -32.14
C ARG A 128 -80.94 2.43 -31.86
N ASP A 129 -80.25 3.44 -31.34
CA ASP A 129 -78.81 3.45 -31.20
C ASP A 129 -78.33 2.80 -29.91
N LYS A 130 -79.19 2.17 -29.10
CA LYS A 130 -78.82 1.56 -27.81
C LYS A 130 -77.58 0.64 -27.91
N TYR A 131 -77.55 -0.19 -28.94
CA TYR A 131 -76.43 -1.12 -29.22
C TYR A 131 -75.44 -0.58 -30.23
N LEU A 132 -75.67 0.62 -30.80
CA LEU A 132 -74.83 1.13 -31.86
C LEU A 132 -73.41 1.34 -31.34
N CYS A 133 -72.44 0.75 -32.04
CA CYS A 133 -71.03 0.74 -31.64
C CYS A 133 -70.70 0.01 -30.33
N ASP A 134 -71.60 -0.81 -29.80
CA ASP A 134 -71.24 -1.70 -28.70
C ASP A 134 -70.28 -2.80 -29.19
N PRO A 135 -69.20 -3.11 -28.44
CA PRO A 135 -68.33 -4.25 -28.76
C PRO A 135 -69.13 -5.55 -28.74
N CYS A 136 -68.87 -6.41 -29.73
CA CYS A 136 -69.57 -7.67 -29.86
C CYS A 136 -68.64 -8.79 -30.34
N GLU A 137 -68.98 -10.01 -29.95
CA GLU A 137 -68.38 -11.23 -30.51
C GLU A 137 -69.35 -11.93 -31.48
N GLN A 138 -70.66 -11.74 -31.27
CA GLN A 138 -71.72 -12.41 -32.03
C GLN A 138 -72.88 -11.46 -32.31
N SER A 139 -73.58 -11.64 -33.44
CA SER A 139 -74.69 -10.78 -33.85
C SER A 139 -75.86 -10.81 -32.85
N VAL A 140 -76.07 -11.93 -32.14
CA VAL A 140 -77.11 -12.04 -31.11
C VAL A 140 -76.93 -11.02 -29.97
N THR A 141 -75.69 -10.65 -29.65
CA THR A 141 -75.40 -9.70 -28.56
C THR A 141 -75.77 -8.25 -28.91
N CYS A 142 -76.01 -7.95 -30.18
CA CYS A 142 -76.42 -6.64 -30.67
C CYS A 142 -77.94 -6.43 -30.65
N ASN A 143 -78.72 -7.41 -30.21
CA ASN A 143 -80.17 -7.41 -30.29
C ASN A 143 -80.79 -7.67 -28.90
N GLU A 144 -81.90 -7.01 -28.59
CA GLU A 144 -82.74 -7.40 -27.44
C GLU A 144 -83.45 -8.74 -27.70
N PRO A 145 -83.88 -9.44 -26.64
CA PRO A 145 -84.71 -10.64 -26.78
C PRO A 145 -85.99 -10.35 -27.59
N GLY A 146 -86.09 -10.96 -28.78
CA GLY A 146 -87.21 -10.76 -29.71
C GLY A 146 -86.98 -9.68 -30.77
N GLN A 147 -85.88 -8.93 -30.68
CA GLN A 147 -85.40 -8.03 -31.75
C GLN A 147 -84.54 -8.83 -32.74
N SER A 148 -84.64 -8.50 -34.02
CA SER A 148 -83.74 -9.02 -35.05
C SER A 148 -83.39 -7.93 -36.06
N GLY A 149 -82.17 -8.01 -36.57
CA GLY A 149 -81.71 -7.14 -37.65
C GLY A 149 -80.40 -6.40 -37.36
N ASN A 150 -79.99 -6.24 -36.11
CA ASN A 150 -78.67 -5.69 -35.79
C ASN A 150 -77.60 -6.77 -35.98
N VAL A 151 -76.43 -6.37 -36.47
CA VAL A 151 -75.37 -7.31 -36.88
C VAL A 151 -74.06 -6.92 -36.20
N CYS A 152 -73.28 -7.91 -35.78
CA CYS A 152 -71.92 -7.69 -35.29
C CYS A 152 -70.95 -7.56 -36.47
N ILE A 153 -70.45 -6.35 -36.72
CA ILE A 153 -69.67 -6.01 -37.92
C ILE A 153 -68.21 -5.78 -37.54
N LYS A 154 -67.29 -6.35 -38.34
CA LYS A 154 -65.86 -6.11 -38.17
C LYS A 154 -65.49 -4.68 -38.58
N ASN A 155 -65.02 -3.87 -37.63
CA ASN A 155 -64.64 -2.46 -37.84
C ASN A 155 -63.11 -2.27 -37.70
N GLY A 156 -62.37 -2.74 -38.71
CA GLY A 156 -60.92 -2.56 -38.79
C GLY A 156 -60.12 -3.27 -37.69
N LEU A 157 -59.05 -2.63 -37.19
CA LEU A 157 -58.12 -3.17 -36.19
C LEU A 157 -58.62 -3.06 -34.73
N LEU A 158 -59.70 -2.32 -34.51
CA LEU A 158 -60.28 -2.15 -33.17
C LEU A 158 -61.13 -3.36 -32.74
N GLY A 159 -61.56 -4.17 -33.71
CA GLY A 159 -62.36 -5.37 -33.50
C GLY A 159 -63.75 -5.28 -34.15
N SER A 160 -64.73 -5.98 -33.59
CA SER A 160 -66.11 -6.08 -34.07
C SER A 160 -67.07 -5.30 -33.17
N PHE A 161 -68.00 -4.58 -33.80
CA PHE A 161 -68.97 -3.71 -33.12
C PHE A 161 -70.35 -3.86 -33.74
N CYS A 162 -71.37 -3.65 -32.92
CA CYS A 162 -72.75 -3.74 -33.31
C CYS A 162 -73.14 -2.60 -34.25
N GLY A 163 -73.59 -2.97 -35.45
CA GLY A 163 -74.34 -2.11 -36.35
C GLY A 163 -75.84 -2.26 -36.08
N VAL A 164 -76.56 -1.16 -36.21
CA VAL A 164 -78.02 -1.13 -36.04
C VAL A 164 -78.71 -1.10 -37.39
N LYS A 165 -79.74 -1.92 -37.59
CA LYS A 165 -80.46 -2.01 -38.87
C LYS A 165 -81.02 -0.64 -39.28
N CYS A 166 -80.79 -0.27 -40.54
CA CYS A 166 -81.21 1.02 -41.10
C CYS A 166 -81.82 0.89 -42.49
N ASN A 167 -82.46 1.97 -42.95
CA ASN A 167 -83.06 2.03 -44.28
C ASN A 167 -82.29 3.01 -45.19
N PRO A 168 -81.63 2.55 -46.27
CA PRO A 168 -80.85 3.42 -47.15
C PRO A 168 -81.71 4.44 -47.92
N LYS A 169 -83.04 4.24 -48.01
CA LYS A 169 -83.97 5.18 -48.68
C LYS A 169 -84.56 6.23 -47.74
N ALA A 170 -84.39 6.07 -46.43
CA ALA A 170 -84.89 6.97 -45.40
C ALA A 170 -83.85 7.00 -44.26
N PRO A 171 -82.80 7.83 -44.36
CA PRO A 171 -81.65 7.77 -43.46
C PRO A 171 -82.07 8.04 -42.02
N ASP A 172 -82.07 6.98 -41.23
CA ASP A 172 -82.59 6.94 -39.86
C ASP A 172 -81.49 6.73 -38.80
N CYS A 173 -80.23 6.67 -39.23
CA CYS A 173 -79.07 6.62 -38.34
C CYS A 173 -78.88 7.93 -37.57
N ALA A 174 -78.34 7.83 -36.36
CA ALA A 174 -77.89 8.96 -35.56
C ALA A 174 -76.84 9.82 -36.31
N ASP A 175 -76.72 11.08 -35.90
CA ASP A 175 -75.72 11.98 -36.46
C ASP A 175 -74.29 11.44 -36.26
N GLY A 176 -73.49 11.44 -37.32
CA GLY A 176 -72.15 10.83 -37.36
C GLY A 176 -72.12 9.37 -37.82
N TYR A 177 -73.27 8.79 -38.19
CA TYR A 177 -73.39 7.42 -38.68
C TYR A 177 -74.08 7.37 -40.06
N SER A 178 -73.52 6.58 -40.97
CA SER A 178 -74.08 6.31 -42.30
C SER A 178 -74.70 4.92 -42.38
N CYS A 179 -75.77 4.82 -43.17
CA CYS A 179 -76.47 3.55 -43.41
C CYS A 179 -75.80 2.79 -44.56
N ASP A 180 -74.88 1.90 -44.24
CA ASP A 180 -74.04 1.19 -45.19
C ASP A 180 -74.36 -0.30 -45.25
N ALA A 181 -74.08 -0.94 -46.39
CA ALA A 181 -74.23 -2.38 -46.52
C ALA A 181 -73.17 -3.13 -45.69
N SER A 182 -73.62 -4.07 -44.86
CA SER A 182 -72.78 -4.92 -44.03
C SER A 182 -73.19 -6.38 -44.20
N THR A 183 -72.22 -7.28 -44.08
CA THR A 183 -72.48 -8.72 -44.11
C THR A 183 -72.29 -9.29 -42.73
N ASP A 184 -73.28 -10.05 -42.27
CA ASP A 184 -73.21 -10.77 -41.02
C ASP A 184 -72.16 -11.90 -41.13
N PRO A 185 -71.15 -11.93 -40.24
CA PRO A 185 -70.05 -12.90 -40.33
C PRO A 185 -70.48 -14.34 -39.99
N GLU A 186 -71.60 -14.54 -39.29
CA GLU A 186 -72.12 -15.86 -38.90
C GLU A 186 -73.01 -16.47 -40.00
N THR A 187 -73.88 -15.65 -40.58
CA THR A 187 -74.90 -16.11 -41.54
C THR A 187 -74.55 -15.82 -43.00
N GLY A 188 -73.60 -14.93 -43.25
CA GLY A 188 -73.24 -14.46 -44.60
C GLY A 188 -74.32 -13.59 -45.26
N LEU A 189 -75.38 -13.22 -44.55
CA LEU A 189 -76.47 -12.40 -45.07
C LEU A 189 -76.10 -10.92 -45.05
N SER A 190 -76.32 -10.23 -46.17
CA SER A 190 -76.10 -8.78 -46.26
C SER A 190 -77.35 -8.00 -45.86
N SER A 191 -77.16 -6.96 -45.05
CA SER A 191 -78.19 -6.02 -44.63
C SER A 191 -77.61 -4.60 -44.51
N TYR A 192 -78.46 -3.57 -44.42
CA TYR A 192 -78.00 -2.21 -44.22
C TYR A 192 -77.94 -1.89 -42.73
N GLN A 193 -76.79 -1.43 -42.26
CA GLN A 193 -76.51 -1.15 -40.86
C GLN A 193 -75.91 0.24 -40.70
N CYS A 194 -76.31 0.94 -39.64
CA CYS A 194 -75.67 2.17 -39.21
C CYS A 194 -74.24 1.86 -38.77
N GLN A 195 -73.28 2.50 -39.42
CA GLN A 195 -71.85 2.42 -39.14
C GLN A 195 -71.28 3.85 -39.04
N PRO A 196 -70.18 4.07 -38.32
CA PRO A 196 -69.57 5.40 -38.26
C PRO A 196 -69.21 5.93 -39.65
N GLU A 197 -69.47 7.22 -39.91
CA GLU A 197 -69.07 7.87 -41.16
C GLU A 197 -67.54 7.85 -41.34
N LYS A 198 -67.05 7.98 -42.58
CA LYS A 198 -65.62 7.82 -42.98
C LYS A 198 -64.61 8.29 -41.92
N ASN A 199 -63.80 7.35 -41.41
CA ASN A 199 -62.80 7.47 -40.33
C ASN A 199 -63.34 7.51 -38.88
N GLY A 200 -64.65 7.43 -38.69
CA GLY A 200 -65.27 7.25 -37.39
C GLY A 200 -64.90 5.89 -36.80
N GLN A 201 -64.41 5.89 -35.57
CA GLN A 201 -64.16 4.68 -34.79
C GLN A 201 -65.22 4.56 -33.72
N CYS A 202 -65.69 3.33 -33.46
CA CYS A 202 -66.59 3.10 -32.33
C CYS A 202 -65.86 3.37 -31.01
N THR A 203 -66.37 4.30 -30.23
CA THR A 203 -65.99 4.51 -28.84
C THR A 203 -66.88 3.69 -27.92
N CYS A 204 -66.40 3.33 -26.74
CA CYS A 204 -67.21 2.64 -25.75
C CYS A 204 -68.42 3.50 -25.33
N SER A 205 -69.63 3.01 -25.60
CA SER A 205 -70.87 3.62 -25.12
C SER A 205 -70.98 3.46 -23.60
N ALA A 206 -71.81 4.29 -22.95
CA ALA A 206 -72.08 4.13 -21.51
C ALA A 206 -72.65 2.73 -21.19
N HIS A 207 -73.45 2.18 -22.11
CA HIS A 207 -73.99 0.83 -22.03
C HIS A 207 -72.86 -0.23 -22.08
N ALA A 208 -71.97 -0.14 -23.08
CA ALA A 208 -70.84 -1.04 -23.24
C ALA A 208 -69.88 -1.03 -22.04
N ILE A 209 -69.65 0.14 -21.45
CA ILE A 209 -68.81 0.30 -20.24
C ILE A 209 -69.48 -0.37 -19.05
N SER A 210 -70.77 -0.10 -18.81
CA SER A 210 -71.52 -0.65 -17.67
C SER A 210 -71.57 -2.18 -17.65
N LEU A 211 -71.63 -2.81 -18.82
CA LEU A 211 -71.64 -4.26 -18.98
C LEU A 211 -70.24 -4.85 -19.19
N GLY A 212 -69.22 -4.02 -19.37
CA GLY A 212 -67.85 -4.45 -19.66
C GLY A 212 -67.77 -5.32 -20.93
N LEU A 213 -68.48 -4.91 -21.98
CA LEU A 213 -68.56 -5.63 -23.26
C LEU A 213 -67.17 -5.78 -23.90
N LYS A 214 -67.02 -6.84 -24.70
CA LYS A 214 -65.74 -7.25 -25.28
C LYS A 214 -65.84 -7.39 -26.79
N THR A 215 -64.71 -7.15 -27.46
CA THR A 215 -64.53 -7.38 -28.88
C THR A 215 -63.28 -8.21 -29.13
N PRO A 216 -63.27 -9.10 -30.13
CA PRO A 216 -62.07 -9.85 -30.50
C PRO A 216 -60.97 -8.91 -31.02
N CYS A 217 -59.72 -9.31 -30.81
CA CYS A 217 -58.52 -8.67 -31.33
C CYS A 217 -57.43 -9.70 -31.62
N VAL A 218 -56.45 -9.35 -32.44
CA VAL A 218 -55.32 -10.21 -32.81
C VAL A 218 -54.03 -9.41 -32.71
N ASN A 219 -52.99 -10.01 -32.15
CA ASN A 219 -51.63 -9.54 -32.28
C ASN A 219 -50.94 -10.35 -33.38
N HIS A 220 -50.47 -9.67 -34.43
CA HIS A 220 -49.84 -10.27 -35.59
C HIS A 220 -48.38 -9.85 -35.68
N ASN A 221 -47.48 -10.81 -35.91
CA ASN A 221 -46.11 -10.54 -36.35
C ASN A 221 -45.58 -11.69 -37.23
N PHE A 222 -44.27 -11.75 -37.45
CA PHE A 222 -43.68 -12.79 -38.30
C PHE A 222 -43.68 -14.20 -37.66
N HIS A 223 -43.97 -14.32 -36.36
CA HIS A 223 -44.08 -15.60 -35.66
C HIS A 223 -45.49 -16.19 -35.77
N GLY A 224 -46.56 -15.36 -35.71
CA GLY A 224 -47.91 -15.85 -35.90
C GLY A 224 -49.01 -14.84 -35.58
N ASP A 225 -50.21 -15.36 -35.32
CA ASP A 225 -51.45 -14.60 -35.09
C ASP A 225 -52.11 -15.03 -33.77
N CYS A 226 -51.76 -14.35 -32.68
CA CYS A 226 -52.35 -14.64 -31.38
C CYS A 226 -53.68 -13.90 -31.21
N SER A 227 -54.74 -14.64 -30.89
CA SER A 227 -56.08 -14.08 -30.66
C SER A 227 -56.30 -13.70 -29.20
N GLY A 228 -57.09 -12.64 -28.97
CA GLY A 228 -57.45 -12.15 -27.65
C GLY A 228 -58.69 -11.26 -27.71
N VAL A 229 -58.93 -10.50 -26.64
CA VAL A 229 -60.08 -9.59 -26.55
C VAL A 229 -59.65 -8.21 -26.07
N ARG A 230 -60.42 -7.19 -26.46
CA ARG A 230 -60.42 -5.87 -25.84
C ARG A 230 -61.71 -5.68 -25.07
N LYS A 231 -61.63 -5.07 -23.90
CA LYS A 231 -62.79 -4.79 -23.04
C LYS A 231 -63.06 -3.28 -23.01
N CYS A 232 -64.33 -2.88 -22.99
CA CYS A 232 -64.69 -1.49 -22.74
C CYS A 232 -64.55 -1.11 -21.26
N THR A 233 -63.97 0.05 -21.02
CA THR A 233 -63.76 0.68 -19.70
C THR A 233 -64.05 2.18 -19.80
N ASP A 234 -64.07 2.90 -18.67
CA ASP A 234 -64.22 4.36 -18.64
C ASP A 234 -63.13 5.10 -19.45
N ALA A 235 -61.96 4.46 -19.66
CA ALA A 235 -60.86 4.98 -20.48
C ALA A 235 -60.93 4.58 -21.96
N GLY A 236 -61.99 3.88 -22.38
CA GLY A 236 -62.13 3.30 -23.72
C GLY A 236 -61.79 1.80 -23.77
N LEU A 237 -61.45 1.30 -24.98
CA LEU A 237 -61.06 -0.10 -25.18
C LEU A 237 -59.67 -0.36 -24.58
N THR A 238 -59.56 -1.45 -23.80
CA THR A 238 -58.25 -1.92 -23.32
C THR A 238 -57.31 -2.26 -24.48
N ALA A 239 -56.02 -2.41 -24.17
CA ALA A 239 -55.08 -3.10 -25.04
C ALA A 239 -55.60 -4.51 -25.39
N CYS A 240 -55.14 -5.05 -26.51
CA CYS A 240 -55.48 -6.41 -26.90
C CYS A 240 -54.89 -7.39 -25.87
N SER A 241 -55.71 -8.28 -25.31
CA SER A 241 -55.26 -9.29 -24.36
C SER A 241 -54.54 -10.47 -25.00
N ALA A 242 -54.40 -10.48 -26.34
CA ALA A 242 -53.66 -11.52 -27.03
C ALA A 242 -52.20 -11.51 -26.58
N LEU A 243 -51.57 -12.67 -26.54
CA LEU A 243 -50.12 -12.76 -26.42
C LEU A 243 -49.49 -12.07 -27.64
N VAL A 244 -48.27 -11.56 -27.50
CA VAL A 244 -47.49 -11.17 -28.67
C VAL A 244 -46.83 -12.46 -29.16
N PRO A 245 -47.08 -12.91 -30.41
CA PRO A 245 -46.49 -14.16 -30.88
C PRO A 245 -44.97 -14.12 -30.80
N MET A 246 -44.34 -15.19 -30.32
CA MET A 246 -42.89 -15.30 -30.14
C MET A 246 -42.39 -16.61 -30.76
N ALA A 247 -41.08 -16.85 -30.78
CA ALA A 247 -40.59 -18.17 -31.14
C ALA A 247 -41.00 -19.18 -30.06
N GLU A 248 -41.37 -20.39 -30.48
CA GLU A 248 -41.70 -21.49 -29.57
C GLU A 248 -40.59 -21.74 -28.54
N GLU A 249 -40.96 -21.65 -27.26
CA GLU A 249 -40.14 -22.11 -26.15
C GLU A 249 -40.73 -23.41 -25.59
N CYS A 250 -39.89 -24.29 -25.05
CA CYS A 250 -40.36 -25.49 -24.37
C CYS A 250 -40.90 -25.11 -22.98
N ASN A 251 -42.16 -24.67 -22.91
CA ASN A 251 -42.78 -24.12 -21.70
C ASN A 251 -44.27 -24.53 -21.52
N LEU A 252 -44.76 -25.48 -22.32
CA LEU A 252 -46.16 -25.94 -22.38
C LEU A 252 -47.15 -24.89 -22.90
N LYS A 253 -46.68 -23.89 -23.63
CA LYS A 253 -47.52 -22.89 -24.31
C LYS A 253 -47.26 -22.94 -25.81
N ASP A 254 -48.25 -22.45 -26.53
CA ASP A 254 -48.18 -22.17 -27.96
C ASP A 254 -47.82 -20.68 -28.06
N ASP A 255 -46.52 -20.40 -28.04
CA ASP A 255 -45.97 -19.04 -27.97
C ASP A 255 -46.07 -18.33 -29.32
N ASP A 256 -46.04 -19.08 -30.43
CA ASP A 256 -46.23 -18.56 -31.78
C ASP A 256 -47.71 -18.60 -32.24
N CYS A 257 -48.59 -19.20 -31.45
CA CYS A 257 -50.02 -19.33 -31.69
C CYS A 257 -50.36 -20.08 -32.99
N ASN A 258 -49.51 -21.01 -33.43
CA ASN A 258 -49.73 -21.81 -34.64
C ASN A 258 -50.67 -23.01 -34.42
N GLY A 259 -51.13 -23.22 -33.19
CA GLY A 259 -52.03 -24.29 -32.79
C GLY A 259 -51.33 -25.55 -32.30
N LYS A 260 -50.01 -25.53 -32.13
CA LYS A 260 -49.22 -26.62 -31.57
C LYS A 260 -48.41 -26.10 -30.39
N THR A 261 -48.37 -26.90 -29.34
CA THR A 261 -47.61 -26.58 -28.13
C THR A 261 -46.21 -27.15 -28.24
N ASP A 262 -45.20 -26.33 -27.93
CA ASP A 262 -43.79 -26.69 -27.89
C ASP A 262 -43.28 -27.30 -29.23
N ASP A 263 -43.68 -26.75 -30.39
CA ASP A 263 -43.26 -27.25 -31.71
C ASP A 263 -41.95 -26.61 -32.23
N PHE A 264 -41.03 -26.37 -31.29
CA PHE A 264 -39.73 -25.77 -31.55
C PHE A 264 -38.95 -26.53 -32.65
N GLN A 265 -38.27 -25.79 -33.51
CA GLN A 265 -37.39 -26.36 -34.52
C GLN A 265 -36.21 -27.08 -33.85
N ALA A 266 -35.96 -28.32 -34.26
CA ALA A 266 -34.80 -29.11 -33.82
C ALA A 266 -33.51 -28.29 -33.95
N GLY A 267 -32.77 -28.13 -32.83
CA GLY A 267 -31.55 -27.30 -32.77
C GLY A 267 -31.71 -25.93 -32.10
N ALA A 268 -32.86 -25.64 -31.48
CA ALA A 268 -33.02 -24.48 -30.59
C ALA A 268 -31.91 -24.47 -29.51
N LYS A 269 -31.38 -23.30 -29.16
CA LYS A 269 -30.32 -23.17 -28.15
C LYS A 269 -30.91 -23.34 -26.76
N CYS A 270 -30.16 -23.97 -25.85
CA CYS A 270 -30.54 -24.07 -24.45
C CYS A 270 -29.34 -23.99 -23.52
N ASP A 271 -29.62 -23.79 -22.24
CA ASP A 271 -28.62 -23.54 -21.20
C ASP A 271 -28.56 -24.72 -20.23
N LEU A 272 -27.38 -25.30 -20.05
CA LEU A 272 -27.08 -26.31 -19.04
C LEU A 272 -26.52 -25.62 -17.79
N VAL A 273 -27.39 -25.38 -16.81
CA VAL A 273 -27.04 -24.72 -15.55
C VAL A 273 -26.75 -25.75 -14.46
N ASN A 274 -25.61 -25.63 -13.77
CA ASN A 274 -25.32 -26.35 -12.53
C ASN A 274 -24.52 -25.45 -11.55
N GLU A 275 -23.92 -26.04 -10.50
CA GLU A 275 -23.15 -25.29 -9.49
C GLU A 275 -21.85 -24.65 -10.00
N PHE A 276 -21.32 -25.11 -11.14
CA PHE A 276 -20.07 -24.64 -11.72
C PHE A 276 -20.27 -23.56 -12.78
N GLY A 277 -21.43 -23.52 -13.45
CA GLY A 277 -21.70 -22.50 -14.44
C GLY A 277 -22.84 -22.83 -15.38
N THR A 278 -22.91 -22.08 -16.48
CA THR A 278 -23.97 -22.21 -17.50
C THR A 278 -23.36 -22.46 -18.87
N CYS A 279 -23.37 -23.71 -19.31
CA CYS A 279 -22.88 -24.07 -20.64
C CYS A 279 -24.00 -24.03 -21.68
N LYS A 280 -23.68 -23.64 -22.92
CA LYS A 280 -24.65 -23.63 -24.02
C LYS A 280 -24.75 -25.02 -24.68
N GLY A 281 -25.96 -25.44 -24.99
CA GLY A 281 -26.28 -26.67 -25.71
C GLY A 281 -27.42 -26.47 -26.72
N GLN A 282 -27.89 -27.57 -27.28
CA GLN A 282 -29.03 -27.60 -28.20
C GLN A 282 -30.16 -28.45 -27.62
N VAL A 283 -31.41 -28.00 -27.74
CA VAL A 283 -32.57 -28.77 -27.32
C VAL A 283 -32.68 -30.02 -28.20
N LYS A 284 -32.56 -31.17 -27.56
CA LYS A 284 -32.71 -32.50 -28.18
C LYS A 284 -34.15 -32.99 -28.11
N GLU A 285 -34.80 -32.75 -26.98
CA GLU A 285 -36.17 -33.17 -26.70
C GLU A 285 -36.80 -32.20 -25.70
N CYS A 286 -38.12 -32.01 -25.75
CA CYS A 286 -38.87 -31.28 -24.73
C CYS A 286 -39.75 -32.29 -23.99
N VAL A 287 -39.55 -32.43 -22.69
CA VAL A 287 -40.30 -33.37 -21.85
C VAL A 287 -40.93 -32.57 -20.71
N GLU A 288 -42.26 -32.55 -20.64
CA GLU A 288 -43.02 -31.84 -19.59
C GLU A 288 -42.68 -30.34 -19.45
N GLY A 289 -42.46 -29.63 -20.56
CA GLY A 289 -42.09 -28.21 -20.53
C GLY A 289 -40.66 -27.95 -20.02
N LYS A 290 -39.79 -28.97 -20.09
CA LYS A 290 -38.37 -28.85 -19.80
C LYS A 290 -37.53 -29.27 -21.00
N PRO A 291 -36.66 -28.38 -21.52
CA PRO A 291 -35.77 -28.75 -22.61
C PRO A 291 -34.67 -29.69 -22.10
N ILE A 292 -34.55 -30.85 -22.73
CA ILE A 292 -33.42 -31.75 -22.60
C ILE A 292 -32.34 -31.27 -23.55
N CYS A 293 -31.25 -30.74 -22.99
CA CYS A 293 -30.12 -30.20 -23.74
C CYS A 293 -29.10 -31.27 -24.09
N ASP A 294 -28.64 -31.27 -25.34
CA ASP A 294 -27.39 -31.90 -25.77
C ASP A 294 -26.26 -30.87 -25.64
N GLY A 295 -25.28 -31.14 -24.79
CA GLY A 295 -24.20 -30.21 -24.45
C GLY A 295 -23.34 -30.72 -23.31
N LYS A 296 -22.14 -30.14 -23.14
CA LYS A 296 -21.30 -30.44 -21.97
C LYS A 296 -21.86 -29.68 -20.78
N ALA A 297 -22.10 -30.38 -19.67
CA ALA A 297 -22.41 -29.72 -18.40
C ALA A 297 -21.15 -29.00 -17.88
N ALA A 298 -21.34 -27.84 -17.25
CA ALA A 298 -20.24 -27.13 -16.61
C ALA A 298 -19.56 -27.99 -15.53
N LYS A 299 -18.27 -27.85 -15.37
CA LYS A 299 -17.44 -28.56 -14.41
C LYS A 299 -16.47 -27.57 -13.75
N PRO A 300 -15.89 -27.92 -12.59
CA PRO A 300 -14.74 -27.18 -12.11
C PRO A 300 -13.67 -27.16 -13.20
N GLU A 301 -13.03 -26.01 -13.32
CA GLU A 301 -12.02 -25.74 -14.30
C GLU A 301 -10.87 -26.75 -14.10
N ALA A 302 -10.38 -27.30 -15.19
CA ALA A 302 -9.21 -28.15 -15.19
C ALA A 302 -8.25 -27.62 -16.24
N CYS A 303 -6.96 -27.49 -15.90
CA CYS A 303 -5.94 -26.95 -16.79
C CYS A 303 -5.78 -27.90 -17.99
N ASN A 304 -6.58 -27.70 -19.03
CA ASN A 304 -6.73 -28.63 -20.15
C ASN A 304 -7.02 -27.91 -21.48
N GLY A 305 -7.03 -26.57 -21.49
CA GLY A 305 -7.31 -25.74 -22.66
C GLY A 305 -8.80 -25.66 -23.03
N ILE A 306 -9.69 -26.03 -22.12
CA ILE A 306 -11.14 -25.99 -22.29
C ILE A 306 -11.73 -25.12 -21.18
N ASP A 307 -12.63 -24.23 -21.58
CA ASP A 307 -13.53 -23.54 -20.66
C ASP A 307 -14.55 -24.55 -20.09
N ASP A 308 -14.18 -25.24 -19.02
CA ASP A 308 -14.97 -26.30 -18.40
C ASP A 308 -16.19 -25.77 -17.64
N ASN A 309 -16.13 -24.54 -17.09
CA ASN A 309 -17.22 -23.90 -16.35
C ASN A 309 -18.13 -23.04 -17.26
N CYS A 310 -17.70 -22.78 -18.50
CA CYS A 310 -18.36 -21.95 -19.49
C CYS A 310 -18.51 -20.46 -19.09
N ASP A 311 -17.56 -19.89 -18.35
CA ASP A 311 -17.57 -18.48 -17.95
C ASP A 311 -16.97 -17.54 -19.01
N GLY A 312 -16.41 -18.09 -20.08
CA GLY A 312 -15.76 -17.38 -21.18
C GLY A 312 -14.25 -17.19 -21.01
N LYS A 313 -13.65 -17.69 -19.93
CA LYS A 313 -12.22 -17.79 -19.71
C LYS A 313 -11.79 -19.24 -19.80
N THR A 314 -10.49 -19.45 -19.98
CA THR A 314 -9.94 -20.79 -20.16
C THR A 314 -8.89 -21.00 -19.09
N ASP A 315 -9.06 -22.04 -18.29
CA ASP A 315 -8.14 -22.50 -17.25
C ASP A 315 -7.77 -21.42 -16.19
N GLU A 316 -8.69 -20.52 -15.85
CA GLU A 316 -8.47 -19.44 -14.89
C GLU A 316 -8.39 -19.94 -13.43
N GLY A 317 -7.50 -19.33 -12.64
CA GLY A 317 -7.42 -19.59 -11.19
C GLY A 317 -6.94 -20.99 -10.79
N LEU A 318 -6.53 -21.83 -11.74
CA LEU A 318 -6.16 -23.24 -11.49
C LEU A 318 -4.71 -23.47 -11.12
N CYS A 319 -3.83 -22.57 -11.52
CA CYS A 319 -2.40 -22.68 -11.29
C CYS A 319 -1.89 -21.72 -10.23
N GLU A 320 -2.77 -21.01 -9.53
CA GLU A 320 -2.40 -20.08 -8.46
C GLU A 320 -1.73 -20.86 -7.32
N ASP A 321 -0.42 -20.73 -7.17
CA ASP A 321 0.33 -21.33 -6.05
C ASP A 321 0.32 -20.46 -4.79
N GLY A 322 -0.28 -19.28 -4.88
CA GLY A 322 -0.37 -18.29 -3.82
C GLY A 322 0.92 -17.51 -3.60
N ASP A 323 1.94 -17.66 -4.46
CA ASP A 323 3.15 -16.86 -4.44
C ASP A 323 2.95 -15.58 -5.28
N PRO A 324 2.93 -14.38 -4.67
CA PRO A 324 2.82 -13.12 -5.42
C PRO A 324 4.03 -12.83 -6.33
N CYS A 325 5.11 -13.62 -6.21
CA CYS A 325 6.31 -13.50 -7.01
C CYS A 325 6.39 -14.48 -8.18
N THR A 326 5.31 -15.20 -8.47
CA THR A 326 5.14 -16.00 -9.68
C THR A 326 4.02 -15.42 -10.54
N ASN A 327 4.11 -15.63 -11.84
CA ASN A 327 3.00 -15.48 -12.76
C ASN A 327 2.57 -16.87 -13.20
N ASP A 328 1.41 -17.28 -12.73
CA ASP A 328 0.93 -18.64 -12.87
C ASP A 328 0.14 -18.80 -14.16
N THR A 329 0.57 -19.76 -14.97
CA THR A 329 0.00 -19.99 -16.29
C THR A 329 -0.23 -21.48 -16.50
N CYS A 330 -1.38 -21.82 -17.07
CA CYS A 330 -1.66 -23.16 -17.55
C CYS A 330 -0.94 -23.38 -18.89
N ASN A 331 -0.13 -24.44 -19.00
CA ASN A 331 0.48 -24.85 -20.26
C ASN A 331 -0.51 -25.63 -21.12
N THR A 332 -0.22 -25.70 -22.43
CA THR A 332 -1.03 -26.46 -23.40
C THR A 332 -1.05 -27.98 -23.18
N ASP A 333 -0.18 -28.51 -22.31
CA ASP A 333 -0.15 -29.93 -21.92
C ASP A 333 -0.89 -30.19 -20.58
N GLY A 334 -1.53 -29.18 -20.02
CA GLY A 334 -2.25 -29.24 -18.75
C GLY A 334 -1.37 -29.19 -17.50
N SER A 335 -0.08 -28.85 -17.64
CA SER A 335 0.81 -28.60 -16.51
C SER A 335 0.75 -27.14 -16.06
N CYS A 336 0.88 -26.91 -14.74
CA CYS A 336 1.04 -25.56 -14.20
C CYS A 336 2.47 -25.07 -14.36
N LYS A 337 2.59 -23.82 -14.83
CA LYS A 337 3.85 -23.12 -14.99
C LYS A 337 3.84 -21.83 -14.17
N HIS A 338 4.66 -21.83 -13.14
CA HIS A 338 4.88 -20.70 -12.25
C HIS A 338 6.11 -19.92 -12.75
N ILE A 339 5.89 -18.79 -13.43
CA ILE A 339 6.96 -17.98 -14.02
C ILE A 339 7.49 -17.01 -12.97
N GLN A 340 8.74 -17.17 -12.56
CA GLN A 340 9.38 -16.27 -11.59
C GLN A 340 9.39 -14.81 -12.07
N LEU A 341 8.87 -13.91 -11.24
CA LEU A 341 8.86 -12.47 -11.48
C LEU A 341 9.96 -11.76 -10.68
N GLY A 342 10.30 -10.56 -11.15
CA GLY A 342 11.27 -9.66 -10.52
C GLY A 342 10.76 -8.22 -10.47
N GLY A 343 10.97 -7.55 -9.34
CA GLY A 343 10.66 -6.14 -9.13
C GLY A 343 9.20 -5.80 -8.78
N MET A 344 8.29 -6.77 -8.84
CA MET A 344 6.90 -6.65 -8.38
C MET A 344 6.84 -6.45 -6.86
N ALA A 345 5.87 -5.70 -6.37
CA ALA A 345 5.62 -5.55 -4.95
C ALA A 345 5.08 -6.86 -4.36
N CYS A 346 5.58 -7.23 -3.19
CA CYS A 346 5.13 -8.38 -2.43
C CYS A 346 5.22 -8.06 -0.93
N ASP A 347 4.92 -9.04 -0.08
CA ASP A 347 5.10 -8.97 1.38
C ASP A 347 5.91 -10.21 1.78
N ASP A 348 7.06 -10.02 2.41
CA ASP A 348 7.93 -11.14 2.85
C ASP A 348 7.52 -11.72 4.21
N GLY A 349 6.39 -11.23 4.75
CA GLY A 349 5.81 -11.63 6.02
C GLY A 349 6.48 -10.98 7.23
N SER A 350 7.45 -10.09 7.02
CA SER A 350 8.13 -9.36 8.09
C SER A 350 7.55 -7.96 8.24
N ILE A 351 7.06 -7.63 9.45
CA ILE A 351 6.59 -6.28 9.79
C ILE A 351 7.76 -5.26 9.75
N CYS A 352 8.99 -5.74 9.83
CA CYS A 352 10.21 -4.95 9.87
C CYS A 352 10.72 -4.51 8.51
N THR A 353 10.05 -4.88 7.44
CA THR A 353 10.47 -4.62 6.07
C THR A 353 9.35 -3.85 5.39
N GLN A 354 9.75 -2.80 4.67
CA GLN A 354 8.84 -1.94 3.93
C GLN A 354 9.23 -2.01 2.46
N THR A 355 8.22 -1.96 1.58
CA THR A 355 8.40 -1.95 0.13
C THR A 355 9.10 -3.20 -0.41
N ASP A 356 8.66 -4.38 0.04
CA ASP A 356 9.25 -5.67 -0.35
C ASP A 356 9.03 -5.94 -1.82
N LYS A 357 9.98 -6.68 -2.41
CA LYS A 357 9.99 -6.93 -3.84
C LYS A 357 10.38 -8.34 -4.18
N CYS A 358 9.79 -8.82 -5.26
CA CYS A 358 10.17 -10.09 -5.85
C CYS A 358 11.58 -10.02 -6.42
N VAL A 359 12.45 -10.92 -5.98
CA VAL A 359 13.80 -11.10 -6.52
C VAL A 359 13.96 -12.57 -6.88
N ALA A 360 14.04 -12.85 -8.18
CA ALA A 360 14.14 -14.21 -8.72
C ALA A 360 13.02 -15.15 -8.23
N GLY A 361 11.77 -14.68 -8.24
CA GLY A 361 10.61 -15.47 -7.85
C GLY A 361 10.50 -15.76 -6.36
N LYS A 362 11.14 -14.95 -5.51
CA LYS A 362 10.96 -14.97 -4.05
C LYS A 362 10.70 -13.57 -3.55
N CYS A 363 9.78 -13.42 -2.60
CA CYS A 363 9.63 -12.14 -1.94
C CYS A 363 10.82 -11.89 -1.02
N MET A 364 11.47 -10.74 -1.22
CA MET A 364 12.58 -10.30 -0.39
C MET A 364 12.22 -8.98 0.27
N GLY A 365 12.43 -8.92 1.59
CA GLY A 365 12.28 -7.73 2.40
C GLY A 365 12.97 -6.52 1.81
N GLY A 366 12.24 -5.41 1.76
CA GLY A 366 12.70 -4.16 1.20
C GLY A 366 13.54 -3.36 2.19
N LYS A 367 13.18 -2.09 2.36
CA LYS A 367 13.85 -1.19 3.29
C LYS A 367 13.48 -1.58 4.73
N GLU A 368 14.47 -1.76 5.59
CA GLU A 368 14.25 -1.99 7.01
C GLU A 368 13.48 -0.83 7.67
N MET A 369 12.53 -1.20 8.53
CA MET A 369 11.75 -0.30 9.36
C MET A 369 12.66 0.34 10.41
N ASN A 370 12.63 1.67 10.47
CA ASN A 370 13.37 2.39 11.49
C ASN A 370 12.60 2.35 12.81
N CYS A 371 13.15 1.63 13.79
CA CYS A 371 12.59 1.49 15.14
C CYS A 371 13.19 2.45 16.16
N ASP A 372 13.93 3.48 15.74
CA ASP A 372 14.50 4.49 16.65
C ASP A 372 13.40 5.26 17.42
N ASP A 373 13.28 5.03 18.73
CA ASP A 373 12.36 5.74 19.63
C ASP A 373 12.92 7.07 20.16
N LYS A 374 14.17 7.39 19.80
CA LYS A 374 14.95 8.55 20.24
C LYS A 374 15.27 8.55 21.74
N ASP A 375 15.09 7.44 22.45
CA ASP A 375 15.58 7.28 23.82
C ASP A 375 17.01 6.71 23.77
N PRO A 376 18.04 7.46 24.19
CA PRO A 376 19.40 6.96 24.21
C PRO A 376 19.59 5.77 25.17
N CYS A 377 18.65 5.52 26.09
CA CYS A 377 18.71 4.44 27.06
C CYS A 377 18.04 3.13 26.62
N THR A 378 17.59 3.07 25.37
CA THR A 378 17.09 1.84 24.75
C THR A 378 18.02 1.41 23.62
N THR A 379 17.97 0.14 23.27
CA THR A 379 18.50 -0.39 22.02
C THR A 379 17.31 -0.83 21.19
N ASP A 380 17.15 -0.17 20.06
CA ASP A 380 16.09 -0.47 19.12
C ASP A 380 16.45 -1.67 18.27
N SER A 381 15.51 -2.58 18.17
CA SER A 381 15.58 -3.72 17.27
C SER A 381 14.22 -3.96 16.66
N CYS A 382 14.19 -4.55 15.48
CA CYS A 382 12.94 -4.91 14.85
C CYS A 382 12.82 -6.43 14.82
N ASN A 383 11.78 -6.95 15.46
CA ASN A 383 11.42 -8.36 15.40
C ASN A 383 10.46 -8.59 14.21
N PRO A 384 10.77 -9.51 13.28
CA PRO A 384 9.96 -9.74 12.07
C PRO A 384 8.46 -9.99 12.32
N ILE A 385 8.08 -10.50 13.49
CA ILE A 385 6.69 -10.83 13.86
C ILE A 385 6.11 -9.78 14.82
N ASP A 386 6.87 -9.38 15.84
CA ASP A 386 6.37 -8.51 16.92
C ASP A 386 6.55 -7.01 16.62
N GLY A 387 7.25 -6.66 15.54
CA GLY A 387 7.55 -5.28 15.17
C GLY A 387 8.69 -4.66 16.00
N CYS A 388 8.66 -3.34 16.19
CA CYS A 388 9.71 -2.61 16.90
C CYS A 388 9.75 -2.99 18.39
N GLN A 389 10.97 -3.25 18.87
CA GLN A 389 11.29 -3.57 20.26
C GLN A 389 12.38 -2.62 20.75
N HIS A 390 12.12 -1.97 21.88
CA HIS A 390 13.03 -1.03 22.54
C HIS A 390 13.51 -1.68 23.83
N LYS A 391 14.69 -2.32 23.79
CA LYS A 391 15.21 -3.04 24.94
C LYS A 391 16.08 -2.11 25.77
N GLU A 392 15.91 -2.13 27.10
CA GLU A 392 16.74 -1.32 27.99
C GLU A 392 18.24 -1.59 27.77
N ALA A 393 19.00 -0.51 27.60
CA ALA A 393 20.43 -0.53 27.37
C ALA A 393 21.14 0.15 28.54
N SER A 394 21.62 -0.65 29.48
CA SER A 394 22.32 -0.17 30.68
C SER A 394 23.72 0.39 30.40
N ASP A 395 24.30 0.10 29.23
CA ASP A 395 25.63 0.58 28.81
C ASP A 395 25.56 1.76 27.81
N SER A 396 24.36 2.23 27.47
CA SER A 396 24.21 3.40 26.59
C SER A 396 24.49 4.70 27.33
N VAL A 397 25.07 5.68 26.62
CA VAL A 397 25.47 6.96 27.19
C VAL A 397 24.26 7.88 27.26
N CYS A 398 23.82 8.18 28.47
CA CYS A 398 22.84 9.24 28.72
C CYS A 398 23.47 10.62 28.44
N PRO A 399 22.77 11.55 27.76
CA PRO A 399 23.27 12.92 27.57
C PRO A 399 23.49 13.63 28.91
N ASP A 400 24.62 14.33 29.02
CA ASP A 400 25.01 15.16 30.17
C ASP A 400 24.01 16.31 30.40
N ASP A 401 23.46 16.42 31.61
CA ASP A 401 22.52 17.49 32.00
C ASP A 401 23.22 18.83 32.30
N GLY A 402 24.55 18.86 32.27
CA GLY A 402 25.39 20.01 32.55
C GLY A 402 25.63 20.25 34.04
N GLU A 403 25.18 19.36 34.92
CA GLU A 403 25.41 19.45 36.36
C GLU A 403 26.52 18.48 36.81
N ALA A 404 27.72 19.00 37.08
CA ALA A 404 28.88 18.18 37.50
C ALA A 404 28.68 17.36 38.81
N CYS A 405 27.57 17.55 39.54
CA CYS A 405 27.24 16.82 40.75
C CYS A 405 26.03 15.88 40.61
N THR A 406 25.66 15.55 39.38
CA THR A 406 24.77 14.45 39.03
C THR A 406 25.59 13.36 38.32
N GLN A 407 25.00 12.18 38.11
CA GLN A 407 25.57 11.13 37.29
C GLN A 407 24.60 10.81 36.16
N ASP A 408 25.01 10.97 34.91
CA ASP A 408 24.16 10.66 33.76
C ASP A 408 24.19 9.16 33.47
N LEU A 409 23.16 8.45 33.90
CA LEU A 409 23.07 7.01 33.71
C LEU A 409 21.68 6.57 33.29
N CYS A 410 21.65 5.56 32.43
CA CYS A 410 20.43 4.88 32.04
C CYS A 410 19.97 3.96 33.17
N LYS A 411 18.77 4.21 33.70
CA LYS A 411 18.14 3.39 34.73
C LYS A 411 16.67 3.17 34.39
N ASP A 412 16.23 1.91 34.44
CA ASP A 412 14.87 1.50 34.10
C ASP A 412 14.44 2.00 32.70
N GLY A 413 15.34 1.87 31.72
CA GLY A 413 15.11 2.26 30.34
C GLY A 413 15.03 3.76 30.08
N LYS A 414 15.38 4.60 31.06
CA LYS A 414 15.31 6.06 30.95
C LYS A 414 16.58 6.74 31.43
N CYS A 415 16.91 7.86 30.80
CA CYS A 415 17.92 8.78 31.31
C CYS A 415 17.57 9.30 32.70
N THR A 416 18.47 9.08 33.66
CA THR A 416 18.36 9.60 35.02
C THR A 416 19.65 10.31 35.41
N HIS A 417 19.50 11.35 36.24
CA HIS A 417 20.61 12.17 36.74
C HIS A 417 20.66 12.12 38.28
N PRO A 418 20.84 10.94 38.91
CA PRO A 418 20.95 10.85 40.36
C PRO A 418 22.12 11.69 40.89
N GLN A 419 22.00 12.17 42.12
CA GLN A 419 23.06 12.93 42.78
C GLN A 419 24.34 12.09 42.87
N ALA A 420 25.46 12.68 42.46
CA ALA A 420 26.77 12.09 42.66
C ALA A 420 27.05 11.91 44.16
N SER A 421 27.81 10.88 44.50
CA SER A 421 28.20 10.62 45.89
C SER A 421 29.00 11.80 46.46
N ASP A 422 28.78 12.08 47.75
CA ASP A 422 29.54 13.10 48.46
C ASP A 422 31.06 12.86 48.33
N GLY A 423 31.81 13.90 48.00
CA GLY A 423 33.25 13.81 47.72
C GLY A 423 33.63 13.61 46.25
N THR A 424 32.67 13.44 45.34
CA THR A 424 32.95 13.43 43.89
C THR A 424 33.49 14.79 43.45
N LYS A 425 34.57 14.80 42.64
CA LYS A 425 35.16 16.05 42.14
C LYS A 425 34.16 16.81 41.27
N CYS A 426 34.07 18.12 41.45
CA CYS A 426 33.23 19.00 40.65
C CYS A 426 34.03 20.18 40.08
N ALA A 427 33.34 21.16 39.48
CA ALA A 427 33.97 22.31 38.88
C ALA A 427 34.88 23.06 39.88
N GLU A 428 36.12 23.35 39.47
CA GLU A 428 37.11 24.03 40.30
C GLU A 428 36.74 25.52 40.48
N ASP A 429 36.81 26.05 41.72
CA ASP A 429 36.59 27.48 41.98
C ASP A 429 37.84 28.35 41.75
N GLY A 430 38.94 27.72 41.32
CA GLY A 430 40.22 28.35 41.07
C GLY A 430 40.97 28.74 42.34
N LYS A 431 40.55 28.26 43.52
CA LYS A 431 41.29 28.47 44.77
C LYS A 431 41.98 27.18 45.19
N PRO A 432 43.32 27.17 45.33
CA PRO A 432 44.08 25.97 45.65
C PRO A 432 43.88 25.46 47.09
N CYS A 433 43.18 26.21 47.95
CA CYS A 433 42.98 25.90 49.37
C CYS A 433 41.55 25.48 49.72
N THR A 434 40.81 25.03 48.71
CA THR A 434 39.47 24.46 48.82
C THR A 434 39.46 23.10 48.14
N ALA A 435 38.65 22.18 48.64
CA ALA A 435 38.34 20.96 47.91
C ALA A 435 37.09 21.18 47.08
N ASP A 436 37.20 21.01 45.77
CA ASP A 436 36.06 21.11 44.85
C ASP A 436 35.32 19.78 44.79
N ILE A 437 34.35 19.60 45.70
CA ILE A 437 33.63 18.34 45.87
C ILE A 437 32.11 18.54 45.92
N CYS A 438 31.39 17.55 45.42
CA CYS A 438 29.95 17.46 45.59
C CYS A 438 29.60 17.16 47.05
N THR A 439 28.67 17.93 47.59
CA THR A 439 28.02 17.67 48.89
C THR A 439 26.52 17.86 48.70
N ALA A 440 25.73 16.81 48.98
CA ALA A 440 24.27 16.81 48.78
C ALA A 440 23.85 17.25 47.36
N GLY A 441 24.55 16.76 46.33
CA GLY A 441 24.30 17.03 44.91
C GLY A 441 24.58 18.46 44.46
N LYS A 442 25.32 19.26 45.24
CA LYS A 442 25.82 20.58 44.81
C LYS A 442 27.32 20.64 44.93
N CYS A 443 27.96 21.33 43.99
CA CYS A 443 29.39 21.60 44.09
C CYS A 443 29.63 22.55 45.28
N THR A 444 30.53 22.14 46.16
CA THR A 444 30.93 22.87 47.35
C THR A 444 32.44 22.97 47.42
N HIS A 445 32.93 24.02 48.06
CA HIS A 445 34.36 24.34 48.15
C HIS A 445 34.80 24.46 49.61
N PRO A 446 34.69 23.40 50.44
CA PRO A 446 35.17 23.43 51.81
C PRO A 446 36.66 23.72 51.88
N GLN A 447 37.04 24.60 52.81
CA GLN A 447 38.44 24.97 53.04
C GLN A 447 39.25 23.77 53.54
N GLN A 448 40.48 23.64 53.04
CA GLN A 448 41.42 22.61 53.47
C GLN A 448 42.70 23.25 53.99
N ASP A 449 43.07 22.90 55.22
CA ASP A 449 44.32 23.33 55.85
C ASP A 449 45.37 22.23 55.79
N GLY A 450 46.64 22.62 55.67
CA GLY A 450 47.79 21.71 55.69
C GLY A 450 48.09 20.98 54.38
N ILE A 451 47.33 21.23 53.31
CA ILE A 451 47.67 20.77 51.95
C ILE A 451 48.66 21.73 51.28
N GLU A 452 49.48 21.21 50.38
CA GLU A 452 50.38 22.01 49.54
C GLU A 452 49.56 22.90 48.60
N CYS A 453 50.00 24.13 48.39
CA CYS A 453 49.35 25.10 47.51
C CYS A 453 50.32 25.69 46.50
N THR A 454 49.90 26.72 45.76
CA THR A 454 50.71 27.36 44.73
C THR A 454 52.09 27.75 45.29
N ASP A 455 53.14 27.15 44.74
CA ASP A 455 54.54 27.44 45.07
C ASP A 455 54.86 28.91 44.75
N ASP A 456 55.46 29.64 45.69
CA ASP A 456 55.89 31.03 45.48
C ASP A 456 57.22 31.13 44.70
N GLY A 457 57.74 29.99 44.23
CA GLY A 457 58.99 29.86 43.51
C GLY A 457 60.21 29.94 44.43
N LYS A 458 60.03 29.89 45.75
CA LYS A 458 61.14 29.92 46.72
C LYS A 458 61.31 28.52 47.32
N PRO A 459 62.42 27.82 47.03
CA PRO A 459 62.60 26.45 47.52
C PRO A 459 62.66 26.34 49.06
N CYS A 460 62.87 27.45 49.77
CA CYS A 460 62.97 27.51 51.23
C CYS A 460 61.72 28.00 51.95
N THR A 461 60.56 27.94 51.31
CA THR A 461 59.25 28.09 51.95
C THR A 461 58.51 26.75 51.97
N ASN A 462 57.61 26.61 52.94
CA ASN A 462 56.55 25.61 52.92
C ASN A 462 55.28 26.34 52.49
N ASP A 463 54.79 26.01 51.30
CA ASP A 463 53.61 26.60 50.70
C ASP A 463 52.42 25.74 51.09
N VAL A 464 51.77 26.11 52.19
CA VAL A 464 50.67 25.34 52.79
C VAL A 464 49.43 26.18 52.98
N CYS A 465 48.27 25.60 52.73
CA CYS A 465 47.01 26.24 53.01
C CYS A 465 46.78 26.39 54.52
N THR A 466 46.40 27.60 54.94
CA THR A 466 46.00 27.89 56.32
C THR A 466 44.85 28.90 56.31
N ASN A 467 43.72 28.54 56.92
CA ASN A 467 42.46 29.29 56.89
C ASN A 467 41.99 29.62 55.45
N GLY A 468 42.19 28.68 54.51
CA GLY A 468 41.81 28.83 53.11
C GLY A 468 42.64 29.84 52.30
N ILE A 469 43.80 30.25 52.81
CA ILE A 469 44.78 31.10 52.09
C ILE A 469 46.08 30.33 51.98
N CYS A 470 46.75 30.41 50.82
CA CYS A 470 48.08 29.85 50.64
C CYS A 470 49.10 30.69 51.44
N THR A 471 49.80 30.04 52.36
CA THR A 471 50.80 30.69 53.22
C THR A 471 52.18 30.12 52.93
N HIS A 472 53.18 31.00 52.80
CA HIS A 472 54.55 30.65 52.43
C HIS A 472 55.46 30.81 53.65
N THR A 473 55.55 29.78 54.48
CA THR A 473 56.27 29.88 55.76
C THR A 473 57.72 29.43 55.58
N ALA A 474 58.67 30.23 56.07
CA ALA A 474 60.10 29.92 55.98
C ALA A 474 60.42 28.54 56.60
N ASN A 475 61.09 27.68 55.84
CA ASN A 475 61.46 26.34 56.29
C ASN A 475 62.97 26.23 56.62
N THR A 476 63.32 25.17 57.34
CA THR A 476 64.70 24.79 57.66
C THR A 476 64.86 23.30 57.40
N GLY A 477 65.95 22.90 56.75
CA GLY A 477 66.33 21.51 56.47
C GLY A 477 65.84 20.93 55.15
N LYS A 478 64.96 21.61 54.39
CA LYS A 478 64.59 21.19 53.02
C LYS A 478 65.79 21.37 52.09
N LEU A 479 65.96 20.47 51.13
CA LEU A 479 66.96 20.64 50.08
C LEU A 479 66.56 21.82 49.20
N CYS A 480 67.55 22.59 48.79
CA CYS A 480 67.41 23.69 47.85
C CYS A 480 68.61 23.69 46.92
N GLU A 481 68.62 24.59 45.94
CA GLU A 481 69.77 24.86 45.08
C GLU A 481 70.14 26.33 45.28
N ASP A 482 71.38 26.59 45.68
CA ASP A 482 71.87 27.95 45.91
C ASP A 482 72.36 28.64 44.62
N GLY A 483 72.24 27.95 43.49
CA GLY A 483 72.69 28.39 42.17
C GLY A 483 74.17 28.09 41.89
N ASN A 484 74.88 27.40 42.78
CA ASN A 484 76.26 26.97 42.58
C ASN A 484 76.32 25.47 42.27
N SER A 485 76.61 25.13 41.01
CA SER A 485 76.73 23.72 40.57
C SER A 485 77.90 22.94 41.20
N CYS A 486 78.70 23.58 42.05
CA CYS A 486 79.83 22.97 42.76
C CYS A 486 79.52 22.59 44.21
N THR A 487 78.34 22.90 44.71
CA THR A 487 77.91 22.49 46.04
C THR A 487 76.80 21.46 45.92
N ASP A 488 76.98 20.36 46.64
CA ASP A 488 75.98 19.30 46.71
C ASP A 488 75.28 19.36 48.06
N LYS A 489 73.97 19.08 48.04
CA LYS A 489 73.09 19.02 49.22
C LYS A 489 72.95 20.38 49.92
N ASP A 490 72.67 21.43 49.15
CA ASP A 490 72.32 22.72 49.73
C ASP A 490 71.02 22.58 50.53
N SER A 491 70.93 23.32 51.63
CA SER A 491 69.82 23.18 52.56
C SER A 491 69.30 24.52 53.04
N CYS A 492 67.99 24.59 53.21
CA CYS A 492 67.33 25.77 53.71
C CYS A 492 67.62 25.98 55.19
N LEU A 493 67.90 27.22 55.57
CA LEU A 493 68.01 27.65 56.95
C LEU A 493 67.26 28.97 57.12
N ASN A 494 66.16 28.92 57.88
CA ASN A 494 65.27 30.07 58.12
C ASN A 494 64.84 30.78 56.82
N GLY A 495 64.44 30.02 55.79
CA GLY A 495 63.94 30.58 54.54
C GLY A 495 65.00 31.01 53.52
N VAL A 496 66.28 30.78 53.79
CA VAL A 496 67.38 31.09 52.87
C VAL A 496 68.13 29.82 52.50
N CYS A 497 68.40 29.62 51.21
CA CYS A 497 69.21 28.49 50.76
C CYS A 497 70.67 28.68 51.15
N LYS A 498 71.26 27.71 51.82
CA LYS A 498 72.67 27.70 52.23
C LYS A 498 73.41 26.61 51.48
N SER A 499 74.51 27.00 50.84
CA SER A 499 75.45 26.14 50.14
C SER A 499 75.85 24.93 50.96
N GLY A 500 75.76 23.76 50.34
CA GLY A 500 76.12 22.47 50.89
C GLY A 500 77.63 22.20 50.81
N LYS A 501 77.98 20.93 50.76
CA LYS A 501 79.39 20.50 50.73
C LYS A 501 79.93 20.67 49.31
N LEU A 502 81.14 21.24 49.19
CA LEU A 502 81.82 21.37 47.90
C LEU A 502 82.07 19.98 47.26
N ASN A 503 81.62 19.82 46.03
CA ASN A 503 81.91 18.70 45.15
C ASN A 503 83.32 18.88 44.55
N LEU A 504 84.20 17.91 44.77
CA LEU A 504 85.59 17.95 44.31
C LEU A 504 85.76 17.51 42.85
N CYS A 505 84.68 17.07 42.19
CA CYS A 505 84.64 16.74 40.77
C CYS A 505 85.69 15.73 40.30
N ASP A 506 86.14 14.81 41.16
CA ASP A 506 87.15 13.81 40.80
C ASP A 506 86.51 12.65 40.01
N ASP A 507 86.87 12.45 38.74
CA ASP A 507 86.37 11.32 37.92
C ASP A 507 87.18 10.03 38.10
N GLY A 508 88.21 10.05 38.95
CA GLY A 508 89.11 8.94 39.19
C GLY A 508 90.01 8.61 38.00
N ASN A 509 90.03 9.43 36.94
CA ASN A 509 90.94 9.29 35.82
C ASN A 509 92.17 10.19 36.01
N PRO A 510 93.37 9.62 36.21
CA PRO A 510 94.58 10.42 36.38
C PRO A 510 95.00 11.19 35.11
N CYS A 511 94.37 10.93 33.97
CA CYS A 511 94.65 11.60 32.69
C CYS A 511 93.80 12.84 32.44
N THR A 512 92.84 13.15 33.29
CA THR A 512 92.02 14.37 33.27
C THR A 512 92.46 15.32 34.38
N LYS A 513 92.25 16.63 34.18
CA LYS A 513 92.33 17.60 35.28
C LYS A 513 90.93 18.06 35.62
N ASP A 514 90.55 17.76 36.84
CA ASP A 514 89.22 18.02 37.33
C ASP A 514 89.12 19.41 37.94
N THR A 515 88.11 20.17 37.54
CA THR A 515 87.83 21.51 38.06
C THR A 515 86.33 21.74 38.10
N CYS A 516 85.84 22.15 39.26
CA CYS A 516 84.45 22.58 39.37
C CYS A 516 84.32 24.07 39.03
N LEU A 517 83.40 24.39 38.12
CA LEU A 517 83.07 25.77 37.74
C LEU A 517 81.61 26.05 38.13
N ASN A 518 81.37 27.12 38.90
CA ASN A 518 80.08 27.46 39.52
C ASN A 518 78.86 27.43 38.57
N ASN A 519 79.04 27.57 37.24
CA ASN A 519 77.97 27.57 36.24
C ASN A 519 78.06 26.44 35.18
N ALA A 520 79.14 25.66 35.17
CA ALA A 520 79.33 24.57 34.19
C ALA A 520 79.43 23.18 34.86
N GLY A 521 79.35 23.13 36.19
CA GLY A 521 79.49 21.91 36.97
C GLY A 521 80.92 21.36 36.91
N CYS A 522 81.04 20.04 37.06
CA CYS A 522 82.31 19.33 36.95
C CYS A 522 82.82 19.34 35.52
N VAL A 523 83.99 19.94 35.32
CA VAL A 523 84.72 19.92 34.05
C VAL A 523 85.97 19.07 34.23
N HIS A 524 86.07 18.01 33.43
CA HIS A 524 87.22 17.11 33.36
C HIS A 524 88.00 17.44 32.09
N ASP A 525 89.06 18.25 32.18
CA ASP A 525 89.85 18.63 31.01
C ASP A 525 90.71 17.44 30.54
N PRO A 526 90.44 16.85 29.35
CA PRO A 526 91.17 15.68 28.86
C PRO A 526 92.63 16.01 28.52
N ASN A 527 93.00 17.27 28.33
CA ASN A 527 94.40 17.64 28.10
C ASN A 527 95.13 17.99 29.39
N GLY A 528 94.41 18.21 30.49
CA GLY A 528 94.97 18.65 31.75
C GLY A 528 95.91 17.64 32.41
N GLY A 529 95.77 16.34 32.09
CA GLY A 529 96.66 15.26 32.55
C GLY A 529 97.70 14.79 31.52
N ASN A 530 97.81 15.43 30.35
CA ASN A 530 98.75 15.00 29.31
C ASN A 530 100.20 14.92 29.83
N GLY A 531 100.88 13.80 29.56
CA GLY A 531 102.25 13.56 30.02
C GLY A 531 102.37 12.95 31.42
N LEU A 532 101.26 12.84 32.19
CA LEU A 532 101.27 12.14 33.48
C LEU A 532 101.36 10.62 33.28
N PRO A 533 102.03 9.90 34.20
CA PRO A 533 102.06 8.45 34.17
C PRO A 533 100.69 7.88 34.53
N CYS A 534 100.28 6.84 33.82
CA CYS A 534 99.00 6.17 34.03
C CYS A 534 99.13 4.66 33.81
N LYS A 535 98.10 3.92 34.22
CA LYS A 535 98.03 2.48 34.02
C LYS A 535 97.23 2.15 32.76
N ALA A 536 97.89 1.61 31.74
CA ALA A 536 97.24 1.23 30.49
C ALA A 536 96.39 -0.05 30.68
N PRO A 537 95.26 -0.19 29.98
CA PRO A 537 94.37 -1.34 30.12
C PRO A 537 94.91 -2.66 29.50
N SER A 538 96.05 -2.65 28.79
CA SER A 538 96.63 -3.87 28.21
C SER A 538 97.43 -4.66 29.25
N GLY A 539 97.02 -5.91 29.51
CA GLY A 539 97.63 -6.80 30.51
C GLY A 539 99.12 -7.11 30.27
N ASP A 540 99.58 -7.07 29.02
CA ASP A 540 100.98 -7.36 28.66
C ASP A 540 101.91 -6.14 28.79
N CYS A 541 101.37 -4.92 28.84
CA CYS A 541 102.12 -3.65 28.89
C CYS A 541 101.37 -2.59 29.74
N PRO A 542 101.39 -2.70 31.08
CA PRO A 542 100.48 -1.95 31.96
C PRO A 542 100.89 -0.50 32.25
N LEU A 543 102.07 -0.03 31.83
CA LEU A 543 102.53 1.34 32.07
C LEU A 543 102.32 2.21 30.82
N GLY A 544 101.73 3.38 31.03
CA GLY A 544 101.42 4.32 29.96
C GLY A 544 101.59 5.78 30.35
N VAL A 545 101.39 6.65 29.37
CA VAL A 545 101.39 8.10 29.51
C VAL A 545 100.06 8.64 29.00
N CYS A 546 99.51 9.58 29.74
CA CYS A 546 98.26 10.23 29.41
C CYS A 546 98.39 11.11 28.17
N SER A 547 97.43 11.01 27.25
CA SER A 547 97.27 11.91 26.12
C SER A 547 95.80 12.01 25.75
N GLY A 548 95.24 13.22 25.66
CA GLY A 548 93.85 13.44 25.27
C GLY A 548 92.84 12.68 26.14
N GLY A 549 93.07 12.61 27.45
CA GLY A 549 92.17 12.01 28.45
C GLY A 549 92.28 10.49 28.55
N ALA A 550 93.07 9.84 27.69
CA ALA A 550 93.27 8.40 27.67
C ALA A 550 94.71 8.02 28.02
N CYS A 551 94.86 6.85 28.64
CA CYS A 551 96.17 6.28 28.95
C CYS A 551 96.70 5.44 27.79
N PHE A 552 97.81 5.85 27.18
CA PHE A 552 98.46 5.11 26.09
C PHE A 552 99.70 4.36 26.57
N SER A 553 99.83 3.08 26.21
CA SER A 553 101.00 2.27 26.55
C SER A 553 102.29 2.85 25.98
N SER A 554 103.36 2.90 26.78
CA SER A 554 104.66 3.37 26.29
C SER A 554 105.36 2.31 25.41
N PRO A 555 105.74 2.63 24.15
CA PRO A 555 106.49 1.71 23.29
C PRO A 555 107.90 1.43 23.84
N ASN A 556 108.50 0.30 23.45
CA ASN A 556 109.86 -0.15 23.82
C ASN A 556 110.08 -0.49 25.30
N GLN A 557 109.03 -0.56 26.11
CA GLN A 557 109.15 -1.16 27.44
C GLN A 557 109.41 -2.67 27.32
N PRO A 558 110.28 -3.26 28.17
CA PRO A 558 110.48 -4.69 28.20
C PRO A 558 109.18 -5.38 28.63
N CYS A 559 108.82 -6.45 27.94
CA CYS A 559 107.65 -7.26 28.26
C CYS A 559 107.99 -8.74 28.06
N THR A 560 107.12 -9.63 28.52
CA THR A 560 107.29 -11.07 28.35
C THR A 560 106.28 -11.60 27.35
N TYR A 561 106.75 -12.14 26.23
CA TYR A 561 105.91 -12.78 25.22
C TYR A 561 105.84 -14.28 25.50
N LYS A 562 104.64 -14.82 25.70
CA LYS A 562 104.44 -16.26 25.90
C LYS A 562 104.38 -16.97 24.55
N TYR A 563 105.30 -17.91 24.32
CA TYR A 563 105.32 -18.75 23.13
C TYR A 563 104.88 -20.19 23.47
N ASP A 564 103.82 -20.65 22.82
CA ASP A 564 103.29 -22.02 22.97
C ASP A 564 104.10 -22.99 22.08
N GLY A 565 104.75 -23.97 22.73
CA GLY A 565 105.69 -24.92 22.11
C GLY A 565 105.04 -26.18 21.52
N GLY A 566 103.72 -26.34 21.64
CA GLY A 566 102.99 -27.51 21.14
C GLY A 566 103.45 -28.85 21.75
N ILE A 567 103.10 -29.96 21.08
CA ILE A 567 103.11 -31.32 21.66
C ILE A 567 104.53 -31.88 21.95
N CYS A 568 105.60 -31.15 21.59
CA CYS A 568 106.98 -31.63 21.74
C CYS A 568 107.96 -30.67 22.46
N ASN A 569 107.50 -29.60 23.16
CA ASN A 569 108.30 -28.88 24.20
C ASN A 569 107.46 -27.88 25.02
N GLN A 570 107.91 -27.55 26.25
CA GLN A 570 107.24 -26.67 27.23
C GLN A 570 107.04 -25.21 26.76
N ASP A 571 106.00 -24.54 27.28
CA ASP A 571 105.76 -23.10 27.11
C ASP A 571 107.01 -22.28 27.48
N LEU A 572 107.38 -21.31 26.63
CA LEU A 572 108.54 -20.45 26.86
C LEU A 572 108.12 -18.99 27.04
N ASP A 573 108.60 -18.37 28.11
CA ASP A 573 108.57 -16.92 28.30
C ASP A 573 109.75 -16.30 27.53
N ILE A 574 109.45 -15.64 26.41
CA ILE A 574 110.45 -15.00 25.56
C ILE A 574 110.48 -13.50 25.90
N PRO A 575 111.65 -12.91 26.20
CA PRO A 575 111.75 -11.46 26.36
C PRO A 575 111.35 -10.76 25.06
N GLY A 576 110.43 -9.81 25.19
CA GLY A 576 109.88 -9.00 24.11
C GLY A 576 109.93 -7.51 24.43
N THR A 577 109.46 -6.71 23.48
CA THR A 577 109.30 -5.25 23.64
C THR A 577 107.88 -4.84 23.30
N CYS A 578 107.34 -3.90 24.07
CA CYS A 578 105.99 -3.37 23.84
C CYS A 578 105.97 -2.60 22.52
N SER A 579 105.08 -3.01 21.63
CA SER A 579 104.70 -2.26 20.44
C SER A 579 103.99 -0.95 20.82
N ALA A 580 103.97 0.02 19.90
CA ALA A 580 103.12 1.21 20.01
C ALA A 580 101.62 0.86 20.13
N SER A 581 101.22 -0.34 19.72
CA SER A 581 99.86 -0.89 19.88
C SER A 581 99.61 -1.60 21.22
N GLY A 582 100.54 -1.52 22.19
CA GLY A 582 100.39 -2.07 23.53
C GLY A 582 100.48 -3.61 23.64
N LYS A 583 100.90 -4.28 22.56
CA LYS A 583 101.17 -5.73 22.54
C LYS A 583 102.64 -6.02 22.74
N CYS A 584 102.94 -7.09 23.48
CA CYS A 584 104.30 -7.58 23.58
C CYS A 584 104.72 -8.27 22.27
N ALA A 585 105.88 -7.90 21.72
CA ALA A 585 106.46 -8.55 20.54
C ALA A 585 107.77 -9.26 20.93
N ALA A 586 107.84 -10.58 20.71
CA ALA A 586 109.01 -11.39 21.06
C ALA A 586 110.27 -10.98 20.28
N ASN A 587 111.44 -11.05 20.91
CA ASN A 587 112.72 -10.84 20.24
C ASN A 587 113.08 -12.05 19.36
N LYS A 588 113.05 -11.89 18.03
CA LYS A 588 113.27 -12.97 17.03
C LYS A 588 114.62 -13.69 17.15
N ASN A 589 115.62 -13.07 17.79
CA ASN A 589 116.95 -13.67 17.96
C ASN A 589 117.07 -14.58 19.19
N ALA A 590 116.02 -14.70 20.01
CA ALA A 590 116.02 -15.48 21.25
C ALA A 590 115.41 -16.90 21.12
N VAL A 591 115.08 -17.36 19.89
CA VAL A 591 114.49 -18.69 19.65
C VAL A 591 115.57 -19.72 19.28
N PRO A 592 115.81 -20.80 20.06
CA PRO A 592 116.87 -21.77 19.77
C PRO A 592 116.59 -22.65 18.54
N GLY A 593 117.56 -22.77 17.61
CA GLY A 593 117.49 -23.64 16.42
C GLY A 593 117.96 -25.08 16.68
N LYS A 594 117.09 -26.06 16.42
CA LYS A 594 117.28 -27.53 16.45
C LYS A 594 117.75 -28.15 17.78
N VAL A 595 116.87 -28.92 18.42
CA VAL A 595 117.20 -29.80 19.56
C VAL A 595 116.81 -31.25 19.18
N SER A 596 117.77 -32.18 19.28
CA SER A 596 117.57 -33.61 19.03
C SER A 596 116.92 -34.32 20.23
N CYS A 597 115.83 -35.06 20.01
CA CYS A 597 115.17 -35.88 21.03
C CYS A 597 116.01 -37.12 21.41
N THR A 598 116.16 -37.41 22.71
CA THR A 598 116.91 -38.59 23.22
C THR A 598 116.15 -39.28 24.37
N VAL A 599 115.03 -39.97 24.10
CA VAL A 599 114.39 -40.95 25.03
C VAL A 599 113.44 -41.90 24.27
N PRO A 600 113.24 -43.17 24.72
CA PRO A 600 113.04 -44.34 23.86
C PRO A 600 111.61 -44.54 23.34
N CYS A 601 111.49 -44.99 22.09
CA CYS A 601 110.22 -45.37 21.48
C CYS A 601 109.67 -46.68 22.09
N LYS A 602 108.55 -46.59 22.82
CA LYS A 602 107.56 -47.66 22.90
C LYS A 602 106.29 -47.19 22.19
N SER A 603 105.94 -47.92 21.13
CA SER A 603 104.65 -47.92 20.42
C SER A 603 104.37 -46.74 19.47
N VAL A 604 104.94 -46.82 18.26
CA VAL A 604 104.36 -46.30 17.02
C VAL A 604 103.44 -47.42 16.50
N CYS A 605 102.14 -47.21 16.28
CA CYS A 605 101.48 -46.84 15.03
C CYS A 605 99.96 -46.91 15.37
N ILE A 606 99.11 -45.89 15.23
CA ILE A 606 98.72 -45.12 14.03
C ILE A 606 98.34 -46.11 12.91
N ALA A 607 97.14 -46.18 12.35
CA ALA A 607 96.45 -45.09 11.68
C ALA A 607 94.99 -45.53 11.45
N CYS A 608 94.00 -44.76 11.89
CA CYS A 608 93.45 -43.59 11.20
C CYS A 608 92.27 -43.99 10.30
N SER A 609 91.05 -43.85 10.82
CA SER A 609 89.87 -43.65 9.97
C SER A 609 89.70 -42.16 9.75
N ILE A 610 90.41 -41.70 8.72
CA ILE A 610 90.23 -40.42 8.03
C ILE A 610 88.81 -40.44 7.50
N ALA A 611 87.94 -39.50 7.88
CA ALA A 611 86.53 -39.50 7.44
C ALA A 611 85.82 -40.87 7.62
N GLY A 612 85.26 -41.09 8.82
CA GLY A 612 84.35 -42.22 9.06
C GLY A 612 85.04 -43.45 9.64
N LEU A 613 85.03 -43.53 10.99
CA LEU A 613 84.79 -44.69 11.87
C LEU A 613 84.83 -46.11 11.23
N PRO A 614 85.16 -47.20 11.97
CA PRO A 614 85.40 -47.31 13.42
C PRO A 614 86.49 -48.37 13.82
N ILE A 615 86.70 -48.55 15.14
CA ILE A 615 87.35 -49.72 15.79
C ILE A 615 88.87 -49.91 15.59
N GLN A 616 89.60 -50.04 16.71
CA GLN A 616 90.66 -51.05 16.82
C GLN A 616 90.51 -51.76 18.18
N LEU A 617 90.01 -52.99 18.16
CA LEU A 617 90.04 -53.90 19.31
C LEU A 617 91.47 -54.36 19.57
N CYS A 618 91.87 -54.37 20.85
CA CYS A 618 92.68 -55.40 21.54
C CYS A 618 94.11 -55.69 21.01
N LEU A 619 95.03 -56.34 21.70
CA LEU A 619 95.36 -56.68 23.09
C LEU A 619 96.86 -57.06 23.00
N ASP A 620 97.54 -57.02 24.14
CA ASP A 620 98.74 -57.78 24.47
C ASP A 620 100.09 -57.46 23.83
N GLY A 621 101.09 -57.61 24.69
CA GLY A 621 102.49 -57.47 24.36
C GLY A 621 103.03 -58.63 23.53
N VAL A 622 104.23 -58.43 22.99
CA VAL A 622 105.40 -59.31 23.09
C VAL A 622 106.53 -58.69 22.25
N PHE A 623 107.74 -58.91 22.75
CA PHE A 623 109.06 -58.45 22.29
C PHE A 623 109.54 -59.01 20.92
N GLY A 624 110.53 -58.32 20.34
CA GLY A 624 111.57 -58.86 19.45
C GLY A 624 111.47 -58.36 18.00
N PHE A 625 112.50 -57.82 17.35
CA PHE A 625 113.95 -57.74 17.58
C PHE A 625 114.48 -56.41 17.02
#